data_AF-T1JN88-F1
#
_entry.id   AF-T1JN88-F1
#
_cell.length_a   1.000
_cell.length_b   1.000
_cell.length_c   1.000
_cell.angle_alpha   90.00
_cell.angle_beta   90.00
_cell.angle_gamma   90.00
#
_symmetry.space_group_name_H-M   'P 1'
#
loop_
_entity.id
_entity.type
_entity.pdbx_description
1 polymer ?
#
loop_
_entity_poly.entity_id
_entity_poly.type
_entity_poly.pdbx_seq_one_letter_code
_entity_poly.pdbx_strand_id
1 'polypeptide(L)'
;MKIIDQSYLVAETILDAFTTNLLQKMKREGSEKCVNIYEIVARSGLVDLSSLQKYFTSQIFSLASSNLTDKENTYTNLTEVFGKQHKWNYSKINTFTKMIITELLLPFTSSEVESLFKQILNLPNVNWKTFLMFISHFLLLYEDGPDILRTYNLNLIRDSLISSEVNKILIALILTRQAVNEGTHIHPSYGEWLKSTFHENSTCANNKKTFSSLMKVLSDLVPFEPACYLQAHILNPPFFPPNCRCDFNEYVVLAKTKLQDLKVFDDKIFKHGDPFAIKNEDVKEKMLEQATDDVVSMVKAFEANGKVPGRVIEMSIFRKPYYLSRFLPALMIPTQETDAKKKLVVTLHQSGKIPNHLYQKYISQCAELKAKDNTAVLACKDANAELMNLFEELPENLVKELTLKSNFPLGNHLQEIEKRLSILMQKDSNVEKELIYLDSTDSNEKIDSNIQQVANSLILSFTKCLCAVTNLEATHSRLDELLLLVAPFKMLQHALYHRLWEIIIKMGLTLQDHQIWLASALSVHLGSLQQFVHPVNVVGKHNSTTDENNFASLIIHCYPCNTDEQLKFLLMFCSNYMQYAFLYYTSFSVNRPTKKLEAYIPKVLIQKYSLVPQLYPDLQSCNCPSLIR
;
A
#
# COMPACT_ATOMS: atom_id res chain seq x y z
N MET A 1 -4.81 -35.42 28.95
CA MET A 1 -5.90 -34.50 29.35
C MET A 1 -5.40 -33.31 30.17
N LYS A 2 -4.65 -33.48 31.28
CA LYS A 2 -4.08 -32.35 32.05
C LYS A 2 -3.02 -31.48 31.33
N ILE A 3 -2.33 -32.00 30.32
CA ILE A 3 -1.29 -31.27 29.57
C ILE A 3 -1.91 -30.26 28.58
N ILE A 4 -3.11 -30.54 28.05
CA ILE A 4 -3.80 -29.70 27.07
C ILE A 4 -4.32 -28.41 27.75
N ASP A 5 -4.81 -28.50 29.00
CA ASP A 5 -5.26 -27.36 29.78
C ASP A 5 -4.10 -26.43 30.20
N GLN A 6 -2.90 -26.97 30.43
CA GLN A 6 -1.72 -26.16 30.77
C GLN A 6 -1.16 -25.42 29.54
N SER A 7 -1.18 -26.02 28.35
CA SER A 7 -0.84 -25.33 27.11
C SER A 7 -1.82 -24.22 26.74
N TYR A 8 -3.12 -24.42 27.02
CA TYR A 8 -4.14 -23.39 26.83
C TYR A 8 -3.91 -22.18 27.75
N LEU A 9 -3.66 -22.43 29.03
CA LEU A 9 -3.43 -21.36 30.02
C LEU A 9 -2.15 -20.57 29.71
N VAL A 10 -1.07 -21.24 29.27
CA VAL A 10 0.18 -20.58 28.86
C VAL A 10 -0.03 -19.75 27.60
N ALA A 11 -0.75 -20.27 26.59
CA ALA A 11 -1.09 -19.51 25.39
C ALA A 11 -1.97 -18.29 25.70
N GLU A 12 -2.98 -18.44 26.56
CA GLU A 12 -3.85 -17.37 27.02
C GLU A 12 -3.07 -16.28 27.77
N THR A 13 -2.17 -16.66 28.69
CA THR A 13 -1.36 -15.69 29.46
C THR A 13 -0.36 -14.96 28.57
N ILE A 14 0.26 -15.66 27.62
CA ILE A 14 1.19 -15.07 26.65
C ILE A 14 0.44 -14.09 25.75
N LEU A 15 -0.69 -14.52 25.19
CA LEU A 15 -1.49 -13.69 24.29
C LEU A 15 -2.12 -12.50 25.02
N ASP A 16 -2.57 -12.63 26.27
CA ASP A 16 -3.09 -11.51 27.07
C ASP A 16 -2.02 -10.50 27.46
N ALA A 17 -0.81 -10.95 27.82
CA ALA A 17 0.33 -10.06 28.02
C ALA A 17 0.68 -9.30 26.73
N PHE A 18 0.58 -9.96 25.58
CA PHE A 18 0.81 -9.34 24.27
C PHE A 18 -0.30 -8.39 23.85
N THR A 19 -1.57 -8.71 24.07
CA THR A 19 -2.69 -7.84 23.75
C THR A 19 -2.71 -6.61 24.64
N THR A 20 -2.32 -6.75 25.92
CA THR A 20 -2.11 -5.61 26.82
C THR A 20 -0.96 -4.72 26.32
N ASN A 21 0.12 -5.30 25.80
CA ASN A 21 1.26 -4.57 25.24
C ASN A 21 0.92 -3.90 23.89
N LEU A 22 0.10 -4.56 23.06
CA LEU A 22 -0.47 -4.02 21.81
C LEU A 22 -1.43 -2.87 22.07
N LEU A 23 -2.32 -3.00 23.06
CA LEU A 23 -3.23 -1.94 23.51
C LEU A 23 -2.46 -0.75 24.08
N GLN A 24 -1.38 -0.99 24.83
CA GLN A 24 -0.49 0.07 25.31
C GLN A 24 0.32 0.73 24.18
N LYS A 25 0.73 -0.04 23.16
CA LYS A 25 1.37 0.50 21.94
C LYS A 25 0.38 1.27 21.06
N MET A 26 -0.89 0.86 20.98
CA MET A 26 -1.94 1.66 20.31
C MET A 26 -2.17 3.03 20.97
N LYS A 27 -1.86 3.17 22.27
CA LYS A 27 -1.92 4.46 22.99
C LYS A 27 -0.69 5.36 22.77
N ARG A 28 0.42 4.82 22.27
CA ARG A 28 1.66 5.55 21.99
C ARG A 28 1.85 5.57 20.48
N GLU A 29 1.49 6.67 19.84
CA GLU A 29 1.63 6.83 18.39
C GLU A 29 3.01 6.35 17.89
N GLY A 30 3.01 5.50 16.86
CA GLY A 30 4.15 5.31 15.95
C GLY A 30 5.23 4.31 16.35
N SER A 31 4.88 3.06 16.71
CA SER A 31 5.86 1.97 16.59
C SER A 31 5.31 0.83 15.72
N GLU A 32 5.61 0.86 14.42
CA GLU A 32 5.17 -0.14 13.43
C GLU A 32 5.94 -1.48 13.46
N LYS A 33 6.72 -1.74 14.51
CA LYS A 33 7.25 -3.08 14.78
C LYS A 33 6.20 -3.91 15.51
N CYS A 34 5.21 -4.38 14.77
CA CYS A 34 4.37 -5.49 15.22
C CYS A 34 4.69 -6.75 14.43
N VAL A 35 5.05 -7.76 15.19
CA VAL A 35 5.28 -9.12 14.74
C VAL A 35 3.93 -9.68 14.28
N ASN A 36 3.88 -10.36 13.13
CA ASN A 36 2.67 -11.03 12.66
C ASN A 36 2.40 -12.24 13.57
N ILE A 37 1.61 -12.02 14.62
CA ILE A 37 1.38 -12.98 15.70
C ILE A 37 0.58 -14.19 15.17
N TYR A 38 -0.34 -13.97 14.24
CA TYR A 38 -1.06 -15.06 13.58
C TYR A 38 -0.09 -15.99 12.85
N GLU A 39 0.83 -15.44 12.07
CA GLU A 39 1.81 -16.24 11.33
C GLU A 39 2.77 -16.98 12.26
N ILE A 40 3.17 -16.39 13.40
CA ILE A 40 3.99 -17.08 14.40
C ILE A 40 3.23 -18.22 15.06
N VAL A 41 2.00 -17.98 15.52
CA VAL A 41 1.23 -18.98 16.27
C VAL A 41 0.71 -20.08 15.34
N ALA A 42 0.24 -19.74 14.14
CA ALA A 42 -0.21 -20.70 13.13
C ALA A 42 0.95 -21.56 12.59
N ARG A 43 2.16 -21.00 12.43
CA ARG A 43 3.34 -21.78 12.00
C ARG A 43 3.98 -22.59 13.11
N SER A 44 3.75 -22.25 14.37
CA SER A 44 4.28 -23.01 15.50
C SER A 44 3.65 -24.40 15.61
N GLY A 45 2.43 -24.59 15.08
CA GLY A 45 1.66 -25.84 15.24
C GLY A 45 1.29 -26.16 16.70
N LEU A 46 1.57 -25.24 17.64
CA LEU A 46 1.40 -25.44 19.08
C LEU A 46 -0.04 -25.23 19.56
N VAL A 47 -0.87 -24.54 18.78
CA VAL A 47 -2.24 -24.18 19.15
C VAL A 47 -3.19 -24.56 18.02
N ASP A 48 -4.29 -25.24 18.36
CA ASP A 48 -5.32 -25.59 17.39
C ASP A 48 -6.10 -24.36 16.93
N LEU A 49 -6.61 -24.40 15.69
CA LEU A 49 -7.36 -23.30 15.08
C LEU A 49 -8.58 -22.88 15.92
N SER A 50 -9.24 -23.82 16.60
CA SER A 50 -10.44 -23.52 17.39
C SER A 50 -10.12 -22.73 18.66
N SER A 51 -8.99 -23.03 19.31
CA SER A 51 -8.50 -22.26 20.46
C SER A 51 -8.05 -20.85 20.05
N LEU A 52 -7.45 -20.70 18.87
CA LEU A 52 -7.10 -19.39 18.33
C LEU A 52 -8.33 -18.55 18.00
N GLN A 53 -9.33 -19.14 17.34
CA GLN A 53 -10.59 -18.48 17.06
C GLN A 53 -11.30 -18.05 18.36
N LYS A 54 -11.30 -18.87 19.42
CA LYS A 54 -11.84 -18.48 20.73
C LYS A 54 -11.09 -17.29 21.33
N TYR A 55 -9.76 -17.30 21.26
CA TYR A 55 -8.94 -16.20 21.75
C TYR A 55 -9.22 -14.90 20.99
N PHE A 56 -9.16 -14.93 19.66
CA PHE A 56 -9.42 -13.75 18.84
C PHE A 56 -10.87 -13.27 18.97
N THR A 57 -11.83 -14.18 19.16
CA THR A 57 -13.20 -13.81 19.54
C THR A 57 -13.18 -12.99 20.82
N SER A 58 -12.54 -13.48 21.90
CA SER A 58 -12.43 -12.74 23.16
C SER A 58 -11.81 -11.34 22.95
N GLN A 59 -10.76 -11.24 22.13
CA GLN A 59 -10.11 -9.96 21.84
C GLN A 59 -10.96 -9.00 21.01
N ILE A 60 -11.64 -9.49 19.96
CA ILE A 60 -12.56 -8.68 19.17
C ILE A 60 -13.68 -8.14 20.08
N PHE A 61 -14.24 -8.98 20.94
CA PHE A 61 -15.27 -8.56 21.90
C PHE A 61 -14.73 -7.55 22.92
N SER A 62 -13.53 -7.78 23.44
CA SER A 62 -12.83 -6.86 24.34
C SER A 62 -12.66 -5.47 23.70
N LEU A 63 -12.16 -5.41 22.47
CA LEU A 63 -11.94 -4.18 21.68
C LEU A 63 -13.25 -3.48 21.27
N ALA A 64 -14.27 -4.27 20.94
CA ALA A 64 -15.59 -3.79 20.58
C ALA A 64 -16.44 -3.42 21.80
N SER A 65 -16.05 -3.82 23.01
CA SER A 65 -16.69 -3.42 24.26
C SER A 65 -16.12 -2.09 24.77
N SER A 66 -16.94 -1.29 25.42
CA SER A 66 -16.50 0.00 25.99
C SER A 66 -15.67 -0.14 27.28
N ASN A 67 -15.37 -1.36 27.74
CA ASN A 67 -14.87 -1.60 29.10
C ASN A 67 -13.37 -1.37 29.29
N LEU A 68 -12.57 -1.26 28.22
CA LEU A 68 -11.11 -1.39 28.32
C LEU A 68 -10.25 -0.16 28.03
N THR A 69 -10.75 0.93 27.45
CA THR A 69 -9.84 2.05 27.12
C THR A 69 -10.57 3.38 26.97
N ASP A 70 -10.25 4.32 27.86
CA ASP A 70 -10.41 5.78 27.76
C ASP A 70 -11.82 6.32 27.42
N LYS A 71 -12.37 7.10 28.36
CA LYS A 71 -13.63 7.85 28.17
C LYS A 71 -13.64 8.78 26.95
N GLU A 72 -12.46 9.16 26.43
CA GLU A 72 -12.32 10.07 25.30
C GLU A 72 -12.45 9.39 23.92
N ASN A 73 -12.35 8.05 23.84
CA ASN A 73 -12.38 7.32 22.57
C ASN A 73 -13.47 6.24 22.49
N THR A 74 -14.34 6.17 23.50
CA THR A 74 -15.49 5.27 23.54
C THR A 74 -16.75 6.00 23.09
N TYR A 75 -17.29 5.58 21.95
CA TYR A 75 -18.55 6.08 21.42
C TYR A 75 -19.62 5.04 21.68
N THR A 76 -20.42 5.23 22.72
CA THR A 76 -21.51 4.30 23.10
C THR A 76 -22.88 4.82 22.67
N ASN A 77 -23.04 6.13 22.56
CA ASN A 77 -24.28 6.75 22.11
C ASN A 77 -24.41 6.74 20.59
N LEU A 78 -25.47 6.07 20.09
CA LEU A 78 -25.79 5.95 18.67
C LEU A 78 -25.95 7.32 17.98
N THR A 79 -26.51 8.33 18.63
CA THR A 79 -26.76 9.64 17.97
C THR A 79 -25.46 10.40 17.68
N GLU A 80 -24.46 10.30 18.55
CA GLU A 80 -23.14 10.89 18.33
C GLU A 80 -22.37 10.20 17.19
N VAL A 81 -22.61 8.91 17.01
CA VAL A 81 -22.00 8.10 15.94
C VAL A 81 -22.40 8.65 14.57
N PHE A 82 -23.67 8.99 14.35
CA PHE A 82 -24.12 9.52 13.06
C PHE A 82 -23.36 10.79 12.61
N GLY A 83 -22.97 11.66 13.54
CA GLY A 83 -22.20 12.86 13.24
C GLY A 83 -20.72 12.58 12.96
N LYS A 84 -20.14 11.51 13.52
CA LYS A 84 -18.69 11.22 13.48
C LYS A 84 -18.30 10.04 12.59
N GLN A 85 -19.26 9.21 12.18
CA GLN A 85 -19.06 7.97 11.41
C GLN A 85 -18.21 8.15 10.15
N HIS A 86 -18.39 9.26 9.43
CA HIS A 86 -17.61 9.58 8.22
C HIS A 86 -16.08 9.67 8.47
N LYS A 87 -15.63 9.75 9.73
CA LYS A 87 -14.22 9.76 10.12
C LYS A 87 -13.63 8.36 10.30
N TRP A 88 -14.45 7.31 10.32
CA TRP A 88 -14.05 5.95 10.68
C TRP A 88 -14.24 4.99 9.49
N ASN A 89 -13.77 5.37 8.30
CA ASN A 89 -13.81 4.52 7.10
C ASN A 89 -12.44 3.88 6.83
N TYR A 90 -12.37 2.89 5.94
CA TYR A 90 -11.13 2.16 5.67
C TYR A 90 -9.98 3.10 5.28
N SER A 91 -10.24 4.09 4.43
CA SER A 91 -9.21 5.04 3.96
C SER A 91 -8.56 5.87 5.08
N LYS A 92 -9.28 6.14 6.17
CA LYS A 92 -8.83 7.01 7.29
C LYS A 92 -8.19 6.24 8.44
N ILE A 93 -8.25 4.91 8.42
CA ILE A 93 -7.63 4.07 9.45
C ILE A 93 -6.13 3.96 9.13
N ASN A 94 -5.28 4.13 10.15
CA ASN A 94 -3.83 4.03 10.01
C ASN A 94 -3.40 2.58 9.66
N THR A 95 -2.24 2.42 9.04
CA THR A 95 -1.74 1.12 8.55
C THR A 95 -1.63 0.07 9.65
N PHE A 96 -1.18 0.47 10.84
CA PHE A 96 -1.04 -0.41 11.99
C PHE A 96 -2.37 -1.01 12.46
N THR A 97 -3.40 -0.18 12.64
CA THR A 97 -4.74 -0.63 13.01
C THR A 97 -5.35 -1.51 11.92
N LYS A 98 -5.08 -1.22 10.64
CA LYS A 98 -5.52 -2.09 9.55
C LYS A 98 -4.93 -3.49 9.67
N MET A 99 -3.61 -3.57 9.88
CA MET A 99 -2.91 -4.84 10.05
C MET A 99 -3.47 -5.64 11.23
N ILE A 100 -3.69 -5.01 12.39
CA ILE A 100 -4.28 -5.69 13.56
C ILE A 100 -5.68 -6.22 13.24
N ILE A 101 -6.54 -5.40 12.64
CA ILE A 101 -7.90 -5.83 12.30
C ILE A 101 -7.86 -7.00 11.31
N THR A 102 -6.99 -6.94 10.29
CA THR A 102 -6.79 -8.04 9.35
C THR A 102 -6.34 -9.30 10.07
N GLU A 103 -5.35 -9.23 10.96
CA GLU A 103 -4.87 -10.38 11.73
C GLU A 103 -5.95 -10.99 12.62
N LEU A 104 -6.80 -10.16 13.24
CA LEU A 104 -7.91 -10.63 14.08
C LEU A 104 -9.01 -11.31 13.26
N LEU A 105 -9.26 -10.89 12.02
CA LEU A 105 -10.33 -11.42 11.18
C LEU A 105 -9.90 -12.62 10.32
N LEU A 106 -8.64 -12.69 9.89
CA LEU A 106 -8.09 -13.76 9.03
C LEU A 106 -8.42 -15.21 9.48
N PRO A 107 -8.49 -15.56 10.78
CA PRO A 107 -8.83 -16.91 11.23
C PRO A 107 -10.29 -17.32 10.98
N PHE A 108 -11.15 -16.37 10.58
CA PHE A 108 -12.59 -16.58 10.46
C PHE A 108 -13.02 -16.53 8.99
N THR A 109 -14.01 -17.34 8.66
CA THR A 109 -14.79 -17.23 7.42
C THR A 109 -15.73 -16.02 7.48
N SER A 110 -16.17 -15.54 6.31
CA SER A 110 -17.08 -14.41 6.20
C SER A 110 -18.38 -14.59 7.01
N SER A 111 -18.91 -15.81 7.05
CA SER A 111 -20.09 -16.20 7.84
C SER A 111 -19.83 -16.20 9.35
N GLU A 112 -18.66 -16.66 9.79
CA GLU A 112 -18.28 -16.60 11.21
C GLU A 112 -18.12 -15.16 11.69
N VAL A 113 -17.52 -14.29 10.86
CA VAL A 113 -17.42 -12.85 11.16
C VAL A 113 -18.80 -12.20 11.26
N GLU A 114 -19.75 -12.55 10.39
CA GLU A 114 -21.14 -12.08 10.49
C GLU A 114 -21.77 -12.49 11.84
N SER A 115 -21.56 -13.74 12.27
CA SER A 115 -22.03 -14.23 13.57
C SER A 115 -21.42 -13.46 14.73
N LEU A 116 -20.11 -13.18 14.67
CA LEU A 116 -19.42 -12.35 15.66
C LEU A 116 -20.03 -10.94 15.73
N PHE A 117 -20.25 -10.28 14.59
CA PHE A 117 -20.85 -8.96 14.56
C PHE A 117 -22.26 -8.93 15.14
N LYS A 118 -23.09 -9.94 14.84
CA LYS A 118 -24.43 -10.08 15.46
C LYS A 118 -24.34 -10.19 16.98
N GLN A 119 -23.37 -10.93 17.50
CA GLN A 119 -23.18 -11.07 18.94
C GLN A 119 -22.67 -9.77 19.58
N ILE A 120 -21.75 -9.05 18.92
CA ILE A 120 -21.25 -7.74 19.39
C ILE A 120 -22.39 -6.72 19.47
N LEU A 121 -23.30 -6.70 18.49
CA LEU A 121 -24.47 -5.82 18.49
C LEU A 121 -25.44 -6.07 19.66
N ASN A 122 -25.39 -7.26 20.28
CA ASN A 122 -26.17 -7.60 21.47
C ASN A 122 -25.47 -7.21 22.78
N LEU A 123 -24.25 -6.68 22.74
CA LEU A 123 -23.55 -6.20 23.94
C LEU A 123 -24.25 -4.94 24.49
N PRO A 124 -24.28 -4.78 25.82
CA PRO A 124 -24.94 -3.62 26.45
C PRO A 124 -24.25 -2.30 26.10
N ASN A 125 -22.93 -2.30 25.92
CA ASN A 125 -22.16 -1.12 25.55
C ASN A 125 -21.16 -1.46 24.43
N VAL A 126 -21.53 -1.10 23.21
CA VAL A 126 -20.68 -1.25 22.01
C VAL A 126 -19.82 0.00 21.85
N ASN A 127 -18.52 -0.19 21.63
CA ASN A 127 -17.63 0.85 21.14
C ASN A 127 -17.82 0.99 19.62
N TRP A 128 -18.74 1.88 19.22
CA TRP A 128 -19.16 2.06 17.84
C TRP A 128 -18.01 2.45 16.90
N LYS A 129 -17.01 3.20 17.39
CA LYS A 129 -15.83 3.54 16.58
C LYS A 129 -15.09 2.28 16.15
N THR A 130 -14.72 1.44 17.11
CA THR A 130 -13.98 0.19 16.85
C THR A 130 -14.81 -0.79 16.03
N PHE A 131 -16.09 -0.94 16.38
CA PHE A 131 -17.00 -1.81 15.64
C PHE A 131 -17.14 -1.38 14.17
N LEU A 132 -17.30 -0.09 13.88
CA LEU A 132 -17.43 0.40 12.50
C LEU A 132 -16.13 0.26 11.70
N MET A 133 -14.97 0.37 12.36
CA MET A 133 -13.69 0.04 11.73
C MET A 133 -13.61 -1.44 11.34
N PHE A 134 -14.09 -2.35 12.19
CA PHE A 134 -14.21 -3.78 11.84
C PHE A 134 -15.16 -4.00 10.65
N ILE A 135 -16.32 -3.33 10.61
CA ILE A 135 -17.25 -3.40 9.48
C ILE A 135 -16.59 -2.94 8.18
N SER A 136 -15.91 -1.78 8.19
CA SER A 136 -15.18 -1.29 7.02
C SER A 136 -14.14 -2.29 6.53
N HIS A 137 -13.37 -2.89 7.43
CA HIS A 137 -12.39 -3.90 7.06
C HIS A 137 -13.02 -5.15 6.47
N PHE A 138 -14.09 -5.66 7.10
CA PHE A 138 -14.81 -6.82 6.63
C PHE A 138 -15.31 -6.65 5.19
N LEU A 139 -15.85 -5.46 4.86
CA LEU A 139 -16.35 -5.15 3.53
C LEU A 139 -15.29 -5.15 2.42
N LEU A 140 -14.02 -4.86 2.76
CA LEU A 140 -12.91 -4.87 1.80
C LEU A 140 -12.09 -6.17 1.84
N LEU A 141 -12.08 -6.88 2.97
CA LEU A 141 -11.29 -8.10 3.17
C LEU A 141 -11.96 -9.33 2.56
N TYR A 142 -13.29 -9.41 2.61
CA TYR A 142 -14.05 -10.55 2.12
C TYR A 142 -14.86 -10.17 0.89
N GLU A 143 -14.70 -10.91 -0.21
CA GLU A 143 -15.39 -10.65 -1.48
C GLU A 143 -16.93 -10.70 -1.34
N ASP A 144 -17.44 -11.59 -0.48
CA ASP A 144 -18.86 -11.78 -0.16
C ASP A 144 -19.36 -10.88 0.98
N GLY A 145 -18.46 -10.15 1.65
CA GLY A 145 -18.77 -9.29 2.79
C GLY A 145 -19.87 -8.26 2.53
N PRO A 146 -19.84 -7.50 1.41
CA PRO A 146 -20.89 -6.54 1.07
C PRO A 146 -22.28 -7.17 0.93
N ASP A 147 -22.37 -8.36 0.33
CA ASP A 147 -23.64 -9.07 0.12
C ASP A 147 -24.21 -9.65 1.42
N ILE A 148 -23.33 -10.17 2.29
CA ILE A 148 -23.69 -10.63 3.63
C ILE A 148 -24.25 -9.47 4.45
N LEU A 149 -23.52 -8.34 4.52
CA LEU A 149 -23.97 -7.18 5.28
C LEU A 149 -25.28 -6.62 4.73
N ARG A 150 -25.42 -6.53 3.41
CA ARG A 150 -26.65 -6.07 2.75
C ARG A 150 -27.85 -6.93 3.11
N THR A 151 -27.69 -8.26 3.07
CA THR A 151 -28.75 -9.21 3.41
C THR A 151 -29.14 -9.13 4.88
N TYR A 152 -28.15 -9.11 5.77
CA TYR A 152 -28.37 -8.94 7.21
C TYR A 152 -29.11 -7.64 7.52
N ASN A 153 -28.66 -6.53 6.94
CA ASN A 153 -29.21 -5.21 7.21
C ASN A 153 -30.64 -5.05 6.68
N LEU A 154 -30.96 -5.59 5.51
CA LEU A 154 -32.34 -5.61 5.00
C LEU A 154 -33.30 -6.36 5.94
N ASN A 155 -32.87 -7.49 6.51
CA ASN A 155 -33.67 -8.22 7.49
C ASN A 155 -33.79 -7.43 8.80
N LEU A 156 -32.70 -6.83 9.29
CA LEU A 156 -32.70 -6.00 10.49
C LEU A 156 -33.67 -4.80 10.37
N ILE A 157 -33.71 -4.13 9.22
CA ILE A 157 -34.65 -3.02 8.96
C ILE A 157 -36.09 -3.52 8.99
N ARG A 158 -36.37 -4.62 8.28
CA ARG A 158 -37.73 -5.18 8.22
C ARG A 158 -38.23 -5.53 9.62
N ASP A 159 -37.44 -6.30 10.37
CA ASP A 159 -37.83 -6.80 11.68
C ASP A 159 -37.97 -5.66 12.70
N SER A 160 -37.03 -4.71 12.69
CA SER A 160 -37.04 -3.56 13.60
C SER A 160 -38.19 -2.58 13.34
N LEU A 161 -38.62 -2.41 12.09
CA LEU A 161 -39.80 -1.60 11.77
C LEU A 161 -41.09 -2.28 12.23
N ILE A 162 -41.20 -3.59 12.06
CA ILE A 162 -42.36 -4.39 12.48
C ILE A 162 -42.51 -4.35 14.02
N SER A 163 -41.40 -4.59 14.73
CA SER A 163 -41.36 -4.53 16.20
C SER A 163 -41.33 -3.09 16.75
N SER A 164 -41.09 -2.09 15.89
CA SER A 164 -40.94 -0.67 16.26
C SER A 164 -39.80 -0.42 17.27
N GLU A 165 -38.72 -1.20 17.14
CA GLU A 165 -37.52 -1.08 17.97
C GLU A 165 -36.56 -0.01 17.43
N VAL A 166 -36.66 1.20 17.98
CA VAL A 166 -35.87 2.38 17.62
C VAL A 166 -34.37 2.09 17.52
N ASN A 167 -33.78 1.41 18.51
CA ASN A 167 -32.34 1.14 18.54
C ASN A 167 -31.89 0.26 17.36
N LYS A 168 -32.67 -0.77 17.00
CA LYS A 168 -32.32 -1.64 15.85
C LYS A 168 -32.47 -0.90 14.52
N ILE A 169 -33.43 0.03 14.40
CA ILE A 169 -33.56 0.91 13.23
C ILE A 169 -32.32 1.81 13.11
N LEU A 170 -31.85 2.40 14.22
CA LEU A 170 -30.63 3.23 14.22
C LEU A 170 -29.39 2.41 13.83
N ILE A 171 -29.23 1.20 14.39
CA ILE A 171 -28.11 0.30 14.04
C ILE A 171 -28.12 -0.01 12.55
N ALA A 172 -29.28 -0.35 11.99
CA ALA A 172 -29.41 -0.63 10.57
C ALA A 172 -29.00 0.56 9.69
N LEU A 173 -29.44 1.78 10.05
CA LEU A 173 -29.06 2.99 9.34
C LEU A 173 -27.55 3.26 9.41
N ILE A 174 -26.93 3.04 10.58
CA ILE A 174 -25.48 3.17 10.75
C ILE A 174 -24.75 2.15 9.86
N LEU A 175 -25.15 0.88 9.86
CA LEU A 175 -24.51 -0.15 9.03
C LEU A 175 -24.61 0.17 7.53
N THR A 176 -25.77 0.63 7.06
CA THR A 176 -25.94 1.09 5.68
C THR A 176 -24.96 2.22 5.36
N ARG A 177 -24.89 3.23 6.22
CA ARG A 177 -24.01 4.39 6.00
C ARG A 177 -22.55 4.01 6.03
N GLN A 178 -22.18 3.03 6.85
CA GLN A 178 -20.81 2.54 6.88
C GLN A 178 -20.42 1.95 5.53
N ALA A 179 -21.28 1.12 4.95
CA ALA A 179 -21.06 0.55 3.63
C ALA A 179 -21.01 1.64 2.53
N VAL A 180 -21.92 2.62 2.58
CA VAL A 180 -21.92 3.76 1.63
C VAL A 180 -20.64 4.59 1.73
N ASN A 181 -20.09 4.78 2.93
CA ASN A 181 -18.87 5.57 3.15
C ASN A 181 -17.61 4.95 2.52
N GLU A 182 -17.61 3.65 2.25
CA GLU A 182 -16.50 2.99 1.56
C GLU A 182 -16.55 3.20 0.04
N GLY A 183 -17.74 3.45 -0.52
CA GLY A 183 -17.93 3.91 -1.89
C GLY A 183 -18.80 2.99 -2.75
N THR A 184 -19.10 3.46 -3.97
CA THR A 184 -20.06 2.82 -4.89
C THR A 184 -19.64 1.45 -5.42
N HIS A 185 -18.36 1.11 -5.29
CA HIS A 185 -17.84 -0.22 -5.63
C HIS A 185 -18.20 -1.30 -4.59
N ILE A 186 -18.56 -0.89 -3.36
CA ILE A 186 -18.95 -1.79 -2.26
C ILE A 186 -20.46 -1.76 -2.07
N HIS A 187 -21.07 -0.58 -2.12
CA HIS A 187 -22.50 -0.41 -1.85
C HIS A 187 -23.09 0.70 -2.73
N PRO A 188 -24.35 0.57 -3.22
CA PRO A 188 -24.99 1.66 -3.95
C PRO A 188 -25.01 2.97 -3.16
N SER A 189 -25.17 4.10 -3.84
CA SER A 189 -25.27 5.40 -3.16
C SER A 189 -26.42 5.39 -2.15
N TYR A 190 -26.35 6.23 -1.12
CA TYR A 190 -27.39 6.25 -0.09
C TYR A 190 -28.79 6.52 -0.66
N GLY A 191 -28.89 7.41 -1.65
CA GLY A 191 -30.16 7.73 -2.32
C GLY A 191 -30.71 6.54 -3.12
N GLU A 192 -29.87 5.83 -3.87
CA GLU A 192 -30.26 4.62 -4.60
C GLU A 192 -30.68 3.51 -3.65
N TRP A 193 -29.93 3.31 -2.57
CA TRP A 193 -30.28 2.36 -1.52
C TRP A 193 -31.65 2.68 -0.91
N LEU A 194 -31.89 3.95 -0.55
CA LEU A 194 -33.15 4.38 0.05
C LEU A 194 -34.33 4.11 -0.88
N LYS A 195 -34.18 4.45 -2.16
CA LYS A 195 -35.19 4.19 -3.20
C LYS A 195 -35.43 2.69 -3.42
N SER A 196 -34.37 1.89 -3.43
CA SER A 196 -34.45 0.44 -3.63
C SER A 196 -34.96 -0.32 -2.40
N THR A 197 -34.82 0.23 -1.19
CA THR A 197 -35.24 -0.40 0.07
C THR A 197 -36.70 -0.09 0.40
N PHE A 198 -37.13 1.14 0.14
CA PHE A 198 -38.46 1.65 0.47
C PHE A 198 -39.29 1.96 -0.79
N HIS A 199 -39.36 1.01 -1.72
CA HIS A 199 -40.24 1.11 -2.90
C HIS A 199 -41.67 0.62 -2.60
N GLU A 200 -42.59 0.82 -3.54
CA GLU A 200 -44.03 0.49 -3.40
C GLU A 200 -44.28 -0.98 -3.02
N ASN A 201 -43.54 -1.91 -3.65
CA ASN A 201 -43.64 -3.35 -3.36
C ASN A 201 -42.71 -3.81 -2.24
N SER A 202 -42.11 -2.89 -1.49
CA SER A 202 -41.18 -3.26 -0.42
C SER A 202 -41.91 -3.86 0.78
N THR A 203 -41.21 -4.69 1.53
CA THR A 203 -41.66 -5.20 2.84
C THR A 203 -41.31 -4.24 3.99
N CYS A 204 -40.67 -3.11 3.69
CA CYS A 204 -40.18 -2.14 4.67
C CYS A 204 -41.04 -0.86 4.62
N ALA A 205 -41.51 -0.39 5.78
CA ALA A 205 -42.28 0.87 5.90
C ALA A 205 -43.54 0.97 4.99
N ASN A 206 -44.13 -0.16 4.58
CA ASN A 206 -45.24 -0.20 3.61
C ASN A 206 -46.64 0.04 4.21
N ASN A 207 -46.74 0.20 5.53
CA ASN A 207 -48.00 0.45 6.23
C ASN A 207 -47.84 1.61 7.21
N LYS A 208 -48.96 2.17 7.68
CA LYS A 208 -48.95 3.35 8.53
C LYS A 208 -48.06 3.18 9.77
N LYS A 209 -48.13 2.03 10.45
CA LYS A 209 -47.37 1.79 11.68
C LYS A 209 -45.86 1.80 11.41
N THR A 210 -45.40 1.02 10.44
CA THR A 210 -43.98 0.90 10.11
C THR A 210 -43.43 2.19 9.52
N PHE A 211 -44.22 2.90 8.70
CA PHE A 211 -43.85 4.19 8.13
C PHE A 211 -43.74 5.29 9.18
N SER A 212 -44.76 5.47 10.04
CA SER A 212 -44.70 6.46 11.12
C SER A 212 -43.56 6.16 12.10
N SER A 213 -43.23 4.88 12.34
CA SER A 213 -42.03 4.51 13.14
C SER A 213 -40.74 4.96 12.48
N LEU A 214 -40.58 4.77 11.16
CA LEU A 214 -39.40 5.23 10.43
C LEU A 214 -39.31 6.76 10.46
N MET A 215 -40.41 7.46 10.18
CA MET A 215 -40.44 8.93 10.17
C MET A 215 -40.10 9.51 11.53
N LYS A 216 -40.56 8.90 12.63
CA LYS A 216 -40.18 9.31 13.99
C LYS A 216 -38.67 9.23 14.18
N VAL A 217 -38.06 8.08 13.85
CA VAL A 217 -36.60 7.89 13.98
C VAL A 217 -35.82 8.90 13.13
N LEU A 218 -36.22 9.09 11.87
CA LEU A 218 -35.55 10.05 10.99
C LEU A 218 -35.70 11.50 11.49
N SER A 219 -36.86 11.87 12.03
CA SER A 219 -37.13 13.19 12.60
C SER A 219 -36.27 13.46 13.83
N ASP A 220 -36.17 12.49 14.74
CA ASP A 220 -35.33 12.57 15.94
C ASP A 220 -33.83 12.68 15.59
N LEU A 221 -33.42 12.14 14.43
CA LEU A 221 -32.03 12.13 13.98
C LEU A 221 -31.60 13.43 13.27
N VAL A 222 -32.53 14.25 12.75
CA VAL A 222 -32.25 15.50 12.01
C VAL A 222 -31.19 16.40 12.66
N PRO A 223 -31.17 16.62 13.99
CA PRO A 223 -30.17 17.49 14.61
C PRO A 223 -28.71 17.02 14.40
N PHE A 224 -28.50 15.72 14.27
CA PHE A 224 -27.20 15.05 14.20
C PHE A 224 -26.80 14.65 12.77
N GLU A 225 -27.71 14.77 11.81
CA GLU A 225 -27.51 14.36 10.42
C GLU A 225 -26.54 15.26 9.64
N PRO A 226 -25.58 14.65 8.91
CA PRO A 226 -24.85 15.35 7.87
C PRO A 226 -25.76 15.81 6.71
N ALA A 227 -25.41 16.95 6.09
CA ALA A 227 -26.22 17.57 5.03
C ALA A 227 -26.51 16.65 3.82
N CYS A 228 -25.54 15.82 3.42
CA CYS A 228 -25.70 14.91 2.27
C CYS A 228 -26.83 13.88 2.46
N TYR A 229 -27.02 13.37 3.69
CA TYR A 229 -28.07 12.40 3.99
C TYR A 229 -29.45 13.05 4.03
N LEU A 230 -29.57 14.25 4.62
CA LEU A 230 -30.81 15.04 4.57
C LEU A 230 -31.22 15.36 3.13
N GLN A 231 -30.27 15.75 2.28
CA GLN A 231 -30.51 15.98 0.86
C GLN A 231 -31.01 14.72 0.16
N ALA A 232 -30.38 13.56 0.43
CA ALA A 232 -30.78 12.29 -0.16
C ALA A 232 -32.22 11.88 0.24
N HIS A 233 -32.64 12.11 1.49
CA HIS A 233 -34.01 11.84 1.93
C HIS A 233 -35.05 12.71 1.19
N ILE A 234 -34.71 13.96 0.87
CA ILE A 234 -35.60 14.88 0.14
C ILE A 234 -35.63 14.56 -1.36
N LEU A 235 -34.48 14.26 -1.96
CA LEU A 235 -34.32 14.00 -3.39
C LEU A 235 -34.88 12.63 -3.81
N ASN A 236 -34.74 11.63 -2.94
CA ASN A 236 -35.18 10.26 -3.19
C ASN A 236 -36.19 9.84 -2.10
N PRO A 237 -37.39 10.43 -2.05
CA PRO A 237 -38.34 10.14 -0.99
C PRO A 237 -38.71 8.65 -0.96
N PRO A 238 -38.77 8.02 0.23
CA PRO A 238 -39.28 6.66 0.35
C PRO A 238 -40.75 6.61 -0.08
N PHE A 239 -41.21 5.46 -0.59
CA PHE A 239 -42.63 5.24 -0.78
C PHE A 239 -43.36 5.38 0.55
N PHE A 240 -44.46 6.12 0.56
CA PHE A 240 -45.28 6.34 1.74
C PHE A 240 -46.75 6.02 1.46
N PRO A 241 -47.46 5.33 2.37
CA PRO A 241 -48.89 5.10 2.22
C PRO A 241 -49.66 6.43 2.12
N PRO A 242 -50.79 6.49 1.40
CA PRO A 242 -51.51 7.74 1.13
C PRO A 242 -51.90 8.52 2.39
N ASN A 243 -52.12 7.81 3.51
CA ASN A 243 -52.50 8.40 4.80
C ASN A 243 -51.31 8.93 5.63
N CYS A 244 -50.07 8.82 5.15
CA CYS A 244 -48.86 9.22 5.87
C CYS A 244 -48.15 10.43 5.23
N ARG A 245 -48.81 11.10 4.29
CA ARG A 245 -48.26 12.27 3.61
C ARG A 245 -47.97 13.43 4.57
N CYS A 246 -48.77 13.58 5.62
CA CYS A 246 -48.55 14.59 6.66
C CYS A 246 -47.23 14.32 7.40
N ASP A 247 -47.03 13.11 7.93
CA ASP A 247 -45.80 12.69 8.63
C ASP A 247 -44.54 12.95 7.78
N PHE A 248 -44.59 12.63 6.48
CA PHE A 248 -43.46 12.88 5.57
C PHE A 248 -43.23 14.38 5.32
N ASN A 249 -44.30 15.16 5.14
CA ASN A 249 -44.17 16.61 4.92
C ASN A 249 -43.60 17.31 6.16
N GLU A 250 -44.02 16.91 7.37
CA GLU A 250 -43.46 17.41 8.63
C GLU A 250 -41.95 17.14 8.71
N TYR A 251 -41.54 15.91 8.38
CA TYR A 251 -40.12 15.55 8.28
C TYR A 251 -39.36 16.41 7.25
N VAL A 252 -39.91 16.60 6.05
CA VAL A 252 -39.26 17.40 4.99
C VAL A 252 -39.07 18.85 5.42
N VAL A 253 -40.04 19.44 6.14
CA VAL A 253 -39.90 20.79 6.69
C VAL A 253 -38.74 20.84 7.68
N LEU A 254 -38.66 19.90 8.62
CA LEU A 254 -37.55 19.81 9.58
C LEU A 254 -36.18 19.67 8.88
N ALA A 255 -36.08 18.77 7.90
CA ALA A 255 -34.85 18.54 7.14
C ALA A 255 -34.42 19.77 6.33
N LYS A 256 -35.36 20.48 5.69
CA LYS A 256 -35.07 21.73 4.95
C LYS A 256 -34.61 22.85 5.88
N THR A 257 -35.27 23.04 7.01
CA THR A 257 -34.86 24.03 8.02
C THR A 257 -33.43 23.77 8.48
N LYS A 258 -33.11 22.51 8.80
CA LYS A 258 -31.74 22.12 9.19
C LYS A 258 -30.71 22.38 8.10
N LEU A 259 -31.04 22.12 6.82
CA LEU A 259 -30.14 22.40 5.71
C LEU A 259 -29.89 23.92 5.51
N GLN A 260 -30.90 24.74 5.76
CA GLN A 260 -30.78 26.20 5.76
C GLN A 260 -29.87 26.68 6.90
N ASP A 261 -30.04 26.14 8.10
CA ASP A 261 -29.18 26.46 9.27
C ASP A 261 -27.71 26.11 9.02
N LEU A 262 -27.45 25.00 8.33
CA LEU A 262 -26.10 24.57 7.95
C LEU A 262 -25.46 25.43 6.84
N LYS A 263 -26.22 26.36 6.22
CA LYS A 263 -25.78 27.21 5.09
C LYS A 263 -25.32 26.44 3.85
N VAL A 264 -25.75 25.19 3.68
CA VAL A 264 -25.43 24.33 2.51
C VAL A 264 -26.61 24.24 1.53
N PHE A 265 -27.74 24.90 1.85
CA PHE A 265 -28.92 24.90 1.01
C PHE A 265 -28.75 25.88 -0.17
N ASP A 266 -28.39 25.36 -1.34
CA ASP A 266 -28.45 26.09 -2.61
C ASP A 266 -29.43 25.38 -3.56
N ASP A 267 -30.56 26.02 -3.85
CA ASP A 267 -31.63 25.52 -4.73
C ASP A 267 -31.12 25.16 -6.15
N LYS A 268 -29.91 25.60 -6.52
CA LYS A 268 -29.29 25.32 -7.81
C LYS A 268 -28.70 23.90 -7.92
N ILE A 269 -28.26 23.30 -6.82
CA ILE A 269 -27.71 21.92 -6.80
C ILE A 269 -28.84 20.89 -7.02
N PHE A 270 -30.07 21.23 -6.60
CA PHE A 270 -31.25 20.38 -6.75
C PHE A 270 -31.72 20.14 -8.20
N LYS A 271 -31.25 20.92 -9.17
CA LYS A 271 -31.72 20.80 -10.57
C LYS A 271 -30.87 19.89 -11.44
N HIS A 272 -29.59 19.65 -11.10
CA HIS A 272 -28.68 18.88 -11.94
C HIS A 272 -27.77 17.97 -11.12
N GLY A 273 -28.20 16.71 -10.94
CA GLY A 273 -27.30 15.55 -10.82
C GLY A 273 -26.52 15.37 -9.51
N ASP A 274 -26.79 14.24 -8.86
CA ASP A 274 -26.02 13.50 -7.85
C ASP A 274 -25.19 14.29 -6.80
N PRO A 275 -25.71 14.46 -5.56
CA PRO A 275 -25.03 15.13 -4.45
C PRO A 275 -23.73 14.46 -3.98
N PHE A 276 -23.42 13.22 -4.43
CA PHE A 276 -22.21 12.50 -4.04
C PHE A 276 -21.00 12.79 -4.94
N ALA A 277 -21.16 13.57 -6.01
CA ALA A 277 -20.12 13.79 -7.02
C ALA A 277 -19.18 15.00 -6.76
N ILE A 278 -19.18 15.61 -5.56
CA ILE A 278 -18.36 16.80 -5.31
C ILE A 278 -17.20 16.51 -4.35
N LYS A 279 -16.08 16.05 -4.93
CA LYS A 279 -14.72 16.43 -4.52
C LYS A 279 -14.09 17.23 -5.66
N ASN A 280 -13.98 18.54 -5.49
CA ASN A 280 -13.61 19.51 -6.55
C ASN A 280 -12.10 19.62 -6.85
N GLU A 281 -11.31 18.59 -6.52
CA GLU A 281 -9.87 18.52 -6.88
C GLU A 281 -9.60 17.36 -7.86
N ASP A 282 -10.17 16.19 -7.64
CA ASP A 282 -10.02 15.00 -8.51
C ASP A 282 -10.57 15.17 -9.93
N VAL A 283 -11.57 16.05 -10.12
CA VAL A 283 -12.17 16.33 -11.44
C VAL A 283 -11.21 17.13 -12.32
N LYS A 284 -10.37 18.01 -11.74
CA LYS A 284 -9.38 18.76 -12.54
C LYS A 284 -8.26 17.87 -13.04
N GLU A 285 -7.84 16.89 -12.24
CA GLU A 285 -6.74 15.98 -12.55
C GLU A 285 -7.15 14.96 -13.62
N LYS A 286 -8.31 14.30 -13.46
CA LYS A 286 -8.88 13.42 -14.50
C LYS A 286 -9.22 14.15 -15.81
N MET A 287 -9.62 15.42 -15.73
CA MET A 287 -9.88 16.23 -16.92
C MET A 287 -8.61 16.70 -17.64
N LEU A 288 -7.47 16.75 -16.95
CA LEU A 288 -6.16 17.07 -17.56
C LEU A 288 -5.56 15.83 -18.22
N GLU A 289 -5.70 14.66 -17.60
CA GLU A 289 -5.35 13.34 -18.17
C GLU A 289 -6.04 13.10 -19.52
N GLN A 290 -7.33 13.43 -19.61
CA GLN A 290 -8.08 13.32 -20.86
C GLN A 290 -7.53 14.24 -21.97
N ALA A 291 -7.06 15.44 -21.61
CA ALA A 291 -6.48 16.39 -22.57
C ALA A 291 -5.08 15.95 -23.03
N THR A 292 -4.29 15.31 -22.15
CA THR A 292 -2.99 14.75 -22.53
C THR A 292 -3.13 13.55 -23.46
N ASP A 293 -4.10 12.67 -23.24
CA ASP A 293 -4.37 11.53 -24.12
C ASP A 293 -4.86 11.98 -25.51
N ASP A 294 -5.73 12.98 -25.56
CA ASP A 294 -6.16 13.61 -26.80
C ASP A 294 -4.95 14.20 -27.56
N VAL A 295 -3.99 14.86 -26.87
CA VAL A 295 -2.77 15.40 -27.51
C VAL A 295 -1.90 14.28 -28.08
N VAL A 296 -1.67 13.19 -27.33
CA VAL A 296 -0.87 12.05 -27.79
C VAL A 296 -1.50 11.39 -29.02
N SER A 297 -2.82 11.19 -29.01
CA SER A 297 -3.55 10.66 -30.16
C SER A 297 -3.43 11.55 -31.40
N MET A 298 -3.55 12.87 -31.23
CA MET A 298 -3.46 13.83 -32.34
C MET A 298 -2.05 13.97 -32.91
N VAL A 299 -1.01 13.90 -32.06
CA VAL A 299 0.39 13.91 -32.53
C VAL A 299 0.68 12.65 -33.35
N LYS A 300 0.24 11.47 -32.90
CA LYS A 300 0.37 10.22 -33.67
C LYS A 300 -0.37 10.27 -35.01
N ALA A 301 -1.58 10.83 -35.04
CA ALA A 301 -2.35 11.00 -36.28
C ALA A 301 -1.69 11.99 -37.26
N PHE A 302 -1.04 13.03 -36.74
CA PHE A 302 -0.26 13.98 -37.53
C PHE A 302 1.02 13.36 -38.09
N GLU A 303 1.71 12.52 -37.29
CA GLU A 303 2.91 11.80 -37.70
C GLU A 303 2.63 10.82 -38.85
N ALA A 304 1.51 10.07 -38.78
CA ALA A 304 1.14 9.10 -39.81
C ALA A 304 0.76 9.74 -41.16
N ASN A 305 0.11 10.92 -41.14
CA ASN A 305 -0.52 11.50 -42.33
C ASN A 305 0.06 12.84 -42.79
N GLY A 306 0.94 13.46 -42.00
CA GLY A 306 1.55 14.77 -42.28
C GLY A 306 0.57 15.95 -42.38
N LYS A 307 -0.71 15.74 -42.07
CA LYS A 307 -1.79 16.75 -42.16
C LYS A 307 -2.41 16.96 -40.79
N VAL A 308 -2.87 18.18 -40.51
CA VAL A 308 -3.57 18.52 -39.26
C VAL A 308 -4.82 17.64 -39.13
N PRO A 309 -4.96 16.84 -38.05
CA PRO A 309 -6.13 15.98 -37.88
C PRO A 309 -7.42 16.80 -37.87
N GLY A 310 -8.43 16.36 -38.63
CA GLY A 310 -9.72 17.05 -38.74
C GLY A 310 -10.39 17.30 -37.38
N ARG A 311 -10.18 16.40 -36.43
CA ARG A 311 -10.67 16.54 -35.04
C ARG A 311 -10.05 17.74 -34.31
N VAL A 312 -8.80 18.13 -34.59
CA VAL A 312 -8.20 19.35 -34.02
C VAL A 312 -8.87 20.60 -34.60
N ILE A 313 -9.18 20.60 -35.89
CA ILE A 313 -9.90 21.68 -36.55
C ILE A 313 -11.32 21.79 -36.01
N GLU A 314 -12.03 20.66 -35.89
CA GLU A 314 -13.36 20.58 -35.28
C GLU A 314 -13.35 21.14 -33.86
N MET A 315 -12.41 20.72 -33.01
CA MET A 315 -12.28 21.23 -31.64
C MET A 315 -12.01 22.73 -31.61
N SER A 316 -11.18 23.25 -32.52
CA SER A 316 -10.86 24.67 -32.61
C SER A 316 -12.03 25.55 -33.05
N ILE A 317 -13.04 24.98 -33.73
CA ILE A 317 -14.19 25.70 -34.28
C ILE A 317 -15.43 25.48 -33.40
N PHE A 318 -15.80 24.23 -33.15
CA PHE A 318 -17.06 23.84 -32.50
C PHE A 318 -16.92 23.63 -30.98
N ARG A 319 -15.70 23.39 -30.47
CA ARG A 319 -15.45 23.14 -29.04
C ARG A 319 -14.43 24.13 -28.46
N LYS A 320 -14.56 25.40 -28.83
CA LYS A 320 -13.62 26.48 -28.48
C LYS A 320 -13.27 26.59 -26.98
N PRO A 321 -14.20 26.41 -26.02
CA PRO A 321 -13.85 26.43 -24.59
C PRO A 321 -12.90 25.29 -24.20
N TYR A 322 -13.13 24.06 -24.70
CA TYR A 322 -12.27 22.90 -24.45
C TYR A 322 -10.89 23.09 -25.11
N TYR A 323 -10.89 23.58 -26.36
CA TYR A 323 -9.66 23.80 -27.12
C TYR A 323 -8.71 24.78 -26.42
N LEU A 324 -9.23 25.93 -25.96
CA LEU A 324 -8.40 26.97 -25.35
C LEU A 324 -8.00 26.67 -23.90
N SER A 325 -8.89 26.06 -23.10
CA SER A 325 -8.66 25.86 -21.66
C SER A 325 -7.98 24.54 -21.30
N ARG A 326 -7.99 23.54 -22.20
CA ARG A 326 -7.52 22.17 -21.91
C ARG A 326 -6.52 21.66 -22.93
N PHE A 327 -6.95 21.55 -24.19
CA PHE A 327 -6.13 20.96 -25.25
C PHE A 327 -4.89 21.80 -25.57
N LEU A 328 -5.05 23.13 -25.71
CA LEU A 328 -3.94 24.01 -26.06
C LEU A 328 -2.87 24.09 -24.94
N PRO A 329 -3.23 24.25 -23.64
CA PRO A 329 -2.26 24.14 -22.56
C PRO A 329 -1.46 22.83 -22.58
N ALA A 330 -2.12 21.68 -22.76
CA ALA A 330 -1.45 20.37 -22.83
C ALA A 330 -0.53 20.22 -24.05
N LEU A 331 -0.93 20.76 -25.21
CA LEU A 331 -0.13 20.75 -26.44
C LEU A 331 1.12 21.64 -26.33
N MET A 332 1.02 22.76 -25.62
CA MET A 332 2.11 23.74 -25.45
C MET A 332 3.13 23.34 -24.37
N ILE A 333 2.98 22.20 -23.69
CA ILE A 333 4.00 21.71 -22.75
C ILE A 333 5.26 21.32 -23.54
N PRO A 334 6.43 21.95 -23.28
CA PRO A 334 7.66 21.63 -23.99
C PRO A 334 8.16 20.24 -23.56
N THR A 335 8.24 19.32 -24.51
CA THR A 335 8.72 17.94 -24.29
C THR A 335 9.97 17.70 -25.13
N GLN A 336 10.91 16.89 -24.62
CA GLN A 336 12.11 16.48 -25.36
C GLN A 336 11.77 15.61 -26.58
N GLU A 337 10.61 14.94 -26.55
CA GLU A 337 10.26 13.91 -27.52
C GLU A 337 9.33 14.42 -28.64
N THR A 338 9.73 14.05 -29.87
CA THR A 338 9.07 14.14 -31.19
C THR A 338 9.13 15.47 -31.96
N ASP A 339 9.83 15.44 -33.10
CA ASP A 339 9.77 16.48 -34.16
C ASP A 339 8.34 16.67 -34.69
N ALA A 340 7.49 15.64 -34.61
CA ALA A 340 6.10 15.67 -35.03
C ALA A 340 5.26 16.68 -34.23
N LYS A 341 5.42 16.75 -32.91
CA LYS A 341 4.70 17.71 -32.05
C LYS A 341 5.10 19.16 -32.38
N LYS A 342 6.39 19.43 -32.59
CA LYS A 342 6.89 20.75 -33.00
C LYS A 342 6.31 21.17 -34.35
N LYS A 343 6.31 20.27 -35.34
CA LYS A 343 5.73 20.51 -36.66
C LYS A 343 4.21 20.76 -36.60
N LEU A 344 3.48 20.03 -35.75
CA LEU A 344 2.04 20.25 -35.54
C LEU A 344 1.76 21.64 -34.95
N VAL A 345 2.52 22.06 -33.93
CA VAL A 345 2.38 23.39 -33.32
C VAL A 345 2.63 24.51 -34.33
N VAL A 346 3.69 24.39 -35.14
CA VAL A 346 3.98 25.36 -36.23
C VAL A 346 2.83 25.42 -37.23
N THR A 347 2.30 24.27 -37.65
CA THR A 347 1.20 24.20 -38.63
C THR A 347 -0.10 24.80 -38.08
N LEU A 348 -0.38 24.61 -36.78
CA LEU A 348 -1.53 25.20 -36.10
C LEU A 348 -1.40 26.71 -35.88
N HIS A 349 -0.18 27.21 -35.69
CA HIS A 349 0.08 28.64 -35.63
C HIS A 349 -0.11 29.29 -37.02
N GLN A 350 0.44 28.69 -38.08
CA GLN A 350 0.28 29.16 -39.47
C GLN A 350 -1.17 29.19 -39.94
N SER A 351 -2.02 28.28 -39.42
CA SER A 351 -3.46 28.25 -39.69
C SER A 351 -4.30 29.17 -38.79
N GLY A 352 -3.66 30.00 -37.97
CA GLY A 352 -4.33 30.99 -37.11
C GLY A 352 -5.08 30.38 -35.91
N LYS A 353 -4.81 29.11 -35.57
CA LYS A 353 -5.48 28.41 -34.45
C LYS A 353 -4.77 28.61 -33.11
N ILE A 354 -3.53 29.10 -33.12
CA ILE A 354 -2.75 29.41 -31.90
C ILE A 354 -2.43 30.92 -31.86
N PRO A 355 -2.81 31.63 -30.79
CA PRO A 355 -2.42 33.01 -30.57
C PRO A 355 -0.89 33.20 -30.56
N ASN A 356 -0.41 34.27 -31.22
CA ASN A 356 1.02 34.52 -31.38
C ASN A 356 1.80 34.59 -30.05
N HIS A 357 1.21 35.17 -29.00
CA HIS A 357 1.86 35.28 -27.69
C HIS A 357 2.13 33.91 -27.03
N LEU A 358 1.26 32.91 -27.23
CA LEU A 358 1.46 31.55 -26.71
C LEU A 358 2.53 30.80 -27.51
N TYR A 359 2.55 31.03 -28.83
CA TYR A 359 3.57 30.43 -29.71
C TYR A 359 4.98 30.94 -29.41
N GLN A 360 5.15 32.25 -29.18
CA GLN A 360 6.43 32.85 -28.80
C GLN A 360 6.93 32.30 -27.45
N LYS A 361 6.04 32.16 -26.46
CA LYS A 361 6.35 31.56 -25.16
C LYS A 361 6.81 30.10 -25.28
N TYR A 362 6.17 29.33 -26.17
CA TYR A 362 6.56 27.95 -26.43
C TYR A 362 7.96 27.85 -27.07
N ILE A 363 8.28 28.72 -28.03
CA ILE A 363 9.60 28.78 -28.68
C ILE A 363 10.70 29.12 -27.66
N SER A 364 10.49 30.12 -26.80
CA SER A 364 11.50 30.51 -25.82
C SER A 364 11.82 29.36 -24.85
N GLN A 365 10.79 28.66 -24.36
CA GLN A 365 10.95 27.49 -23.50
C GLN A 365 11.64 26.32 -24.21
N CYS A 366 11.39 26.14 -25.51
CA CYS A 366 12.09 25.13 -26.31
C CYS A 366 13.57 25.49 -26.59
N ALA A 367 13.90 26.78 -26.73
CA ALA A 367 15.27 27.24 -26.90
C ALA A 367 16.11 27.09 -25.62
N GLU A 368 15.50 27.37 -24.45
CA GLU A 368 16.12 27.14 -23.13
C GLU A 368 16.43 25.65 -22.89
N LEU A 369 15.58 24.73 -23.37
CA LEU A 369 15.85 23.29 -23.29
C LEU A 369 17.00 22.85 -24.22
N LYS A 370 17.09 23.39 -25.45
CA LYS A 370 18.18 23.08 -26.39
C LYS A 370 19.54 23.61 -25.95
N ALA A 371 19.57 24.76 -25.26
CA ALA A 371 20.80 25.33 -24.74
C ALA A 371 21.45 24.47 -23.64
N LYS A 372 20.67 23.61 -22.97
CA LYS A 372 21.15 22.65 -21.97
C LYS A 372 21.76 21.37 -22.57
N ASP A 373 21.48 21.06 -23.85
CA ASP A 373 21.99 19.85 -24.52
C ASP A 373 23.33 20.08 -25.26
N ASN A 374 23.60 21.28 -25.78
CA ASN A 374 24.82 21.55 -26.56
C ASN A 374 26.12 21.59 -25.74
N THR A 375 26.04 21.56 -24.42
CA THR A 375 27.19 21.40 -23.51
C THR A 375 27.65 19.95 -23.36
N ALA A 376 26.94 18.95 -23.89
CA ALA A 376 27.19 17.53 -23.63
C ALA A 376 28.19 16.84 -24.57
N VAL A 377 28.66 17.46 -25.66
CA VAL A 377 29.43 16.76 -26.73
C VAL A 377 30.96 16.95 -26.63
N LEU A 378 31.48 17.79 -25.71
CA LEU A 378 32.92 18.00 -25.52
C LEU A 378 33.54 17.16 -24.38
N ALA A 379 32.76 16.37 -23.65
CA ALA A 379 33.13 15.79 -22.35
C ALA A 379 33.64 14.34 -22.37
N CYS A 380 34.32 13.87 -23.42
CA CYS A 380 34.79 12.47 -23.47
C CYS A 380 36.01 12.15 -22.58
N LYS A 381 36.51 13.12 -21.81
CA LYS A 381 37.52 12.90 -20.74
C LYS A 381 37.04 13.33 -19.35
N ASP A 382 36.07 14.26 -19.27
CA ASP A 382 35.46 14.73 -18.02
C ASP A 382 34.29 13.85 -17.55
N ALA A 383 33.72 13.00 -18.43
CA ALA A 383 32.60 12.12 -18.10
C ALA A 383 32.89 11.13 -16.95
N ASN A 384 34.13 10.64 -16.80
CA ASN A 384 34.47 9.75 -15.68
C ASN A 384 34.45 10.47 -14.33
N ALA A 385 34.90 11.74 -14.28
CA ALA A 385 34.88 12.53 -13.06
C ALA A 385 33.45 12.94 -12.69
N GLU A 386 32.62 13.33 -13.67
CA GLU A 386 31.20 13.63 -13.43
C GLU A 386 30.38 12.39 -13.04
N LEU A 387 30.68 11.21 -13.60
CA LEU A 387 30.07 9.95 -13.19
C LEU A 387 30.43 9.59 -11.75
N MET A 388 31.70 9.76 -11.37
CA MET A 388 32.14 9.53 -10.00
C MET A 388 31.48 10.51 -9.02
N ASN A 389 31.39 11.80 -9.38
CA ASN A 389 30.64 12.79 -8.58
C ASN A 389 29.16 12.40 -8.44
N LEU A 390 28.53 11.91 -9.51
CA LEU A 390 27.15 11.43 -9.43
C LEU A 390 27.00 10.23 -8.51
N PHE A 391 27.91 9.25 -8.54
CA PHE A 391 27.88 8.09 -7.64
C PHE A 391 28.25 8.43 -6.20
N GLU A 392 29.02 9.51 -5.98
CA GLU A 392 29.29 10.06 -4.64
C GLU A 392 28.08 10.79 -4.06
N GLU A 393 27.32 11.53 -4.89
CA GLU A 393 26.09 12.25 -4.49
C GLU A 393 24.84 11.35 -4.46
N LEU A 394 24.86 10.23 -5.18
CA LEU A 394 23.77 9.27 -5.31
C LEU A 394 23.17 8.82 -3.97
N PRO A 395 23.96 8.45 -2.95
CA PRO A 395 23.42 7.98 -1.68
C PRO A 395 22.60 9.05 -0.97
N GLU A 396 23.04 10.32 -1.02
CA GLU A 396 22.36 11.42 -0.33
C GLU A 396 21.12 11.88 -1.07
N ASN A 397 21.17 11.90 -2.40
CA ASN A 397 20.03 12.26 -3.24
C ASN A 397 18.92 11.21 -3.15
N LEU A 398 19.25 9.92 -3.19
CA LEU A 398 18.26 8.85 -3.02
C LEU A 398 17.60 8.87 -1.64
N VAL A 399 18.36 9.13 -0.57
CA VAL A 399 17.79 9.25 0.78
C VAL A 399 16.86 10.48 0.90
N LYS A 400 17.20 11.62 0.26
CA LYS A 400 16.32 12.80 0.19
C LYS A 400 15.03 12.52 -0.59
N GLU A 401 15.11 11.77 -1.68
CA GLU A 401 13.92 11.40 -2.46
C GLU A 401 13.04 10.34 -1.76
N LEU A 402 13.64 9.45 -0.97
CA LEU A 402 12.92 8.47 -0.15
C LEU A 402 12.25 9.11 1.08
N THR A 403 12.77 10.25 1.58
CA THR A 403 12.21 10.99 2.74
C THR A 403 11.09 11.96 2.37
N LEU A 404 11.07 12.48 1.14
CA LEU A 404 9.98 13.32 0.66
C LEU A 404 8.76 12.45 0.34
N LYS A 405 7.65 12.64 1.06
CA LYS A 405 6.33 11.98 0.85
C LYS A 405 5.66 12.26 -0.51
N SER A 406 6.42 12.71 -1.51
CA SER A 406 5.95 12.92 -2.87
C SER A 406 6.08 11.65 -3.69
N ASN A 407 5.05 11.35 -4.51
CA ASN A 407 5.09 10.40 -5.63
C ASN A 407 6.09 10.86 -6.71
N PHE A 408 7.35 11.10 -6.36
CA PHE A 408 8.39 11.44 -7.31
C PHE A 408 8.89 10.13 -7.93
N PRO A 409 8.89 10.00 -9.27
CA PRO A 409 9.33 8.78 -9.92
C PRO A 409 10.86 8.69 -9.80
N LEU A 410 11.32 7.79 -8.91
CA LEU A 410 12.72 7.34 -8.79
C LEU A 410 13.30 6.97 -10.18
N GLY A 411 12.42 6.58 -11.10
CA GLY A 411 12.72 6.27 -12.49
C GLY A 411 13.47 7.35 -13.27
N ASN A 412 13.30 8.65 -13.02
CA ASN A 412 13.99 9.68 -13.81
C ASN A 412 15.50 9.75 -13.48
N HIS A 413 15.85 9.70 -12.19
CA HIS A 413 17.24 9.64 -11.75
C HIS A 413 17.89 8.29 -12.09
N LEU A 414 17.15 7.19 -11.90
CA LEU A 414 17.63 5.86 -12.27
C LEU A 414 17.85 5.72 -13.78
N GLN A 415 16.98 6.31 -14.63
CA GLN A 415 17.17 6.32 -16.08
C GLN A 415 18.39 7.14 -16.52
N GLU A 416 18.67 8.26 -15.86
CA GLU A 416 19.86 9.06 -16.17
C GLU A 416 21.14 8.28 -15.82
N ILE A 417 21.15 7.58 -14.67
CA ILE A 417 22.27 6.72 -14.28
C ILE A 417 22.38 5.52 -15.23
N GLU A 418 21.28 4.90 -15.63
CA GLU A 418 21.27 3.80 -16.60
C GLU A 418 21.84 4.24 -17.96
N LYS A 419 21.45 5.41 -18.45
CA LYS A 419 21.96 5.99 -19.70
C LYS A 419 23.47 6.20 -19.63
N ARG A 420 23.99 6.74 -18.52
CA ARG A 420 25.43 6.97 -18.36
C ARG A 420 26.22 5.68 -18.12
N LEU A 421 25.68 4.71 -17.37
CA LEU A 421 26.25 3.37 -17.25
C LEU A 421 26.31 2.66 -18.60
N SER A 422 25.32 2.86 -19.47
CA SER A 422 25.31 2.31 -20.84
C SER A 422 26.39 2.92 -21.75
N ILE A 423 26.91 4.10 -21.40
CA ILE A 423 28.03 4.74 -22.12
C ILE A 423 29.36 4.14 -21.67
N LEU A 424 29.50 3.84 -20.37
CA LEU A 424 30.71 3.24 -19.79
C LEU A 424 30.82 1.73 -20.00
N MET A 425 29.68 1.03 -20.03
CA MET A 425 29.58 -0.42 -19.96
C MET A 425 28.65 -0.92 -21.06
N GLN A 426 29.07 -1.95 -21.80
CA GLN A 426 28.19 -2.62 -22.75
C GLN A 426 27.13 -3.41 -21.99
N LYS A 427 25.86 -3.27 -22.40
CA LYS A 427 24.75 -4.10 -21.88
C LYS A 427 24.90 -5.53 -22.38
N ASP A 428 24.51 -6.51 -21.57
CA ASP A 428 24.47 -7.90 -22.01
C ASP A 428 23.42 -8.10 -23.11
N SER A 429 23.85 -8.57 -24.27
CA SER A 429 23.00 -8.87 -25.43
C SER A 429 22.41 -10.29 -25.42
N ASN A 430 22.81 -11.14 -24.47
CA ASN A 430 22.50 -12.56 -24.48
C ASN A 430 21.24 -12.89 -23.66
N VAL A 431 20.37 -13.71 -24.25
CA VAL A 431 19.14 -14.23 -23.61
C VAL A 431 19.47 -15.33 -22.57
N GLU A 432 20.60 -16.02 -22.74
CA GLU A 432 21.14 -16.98 -21.76
C GLU A 432 22.19 -16.29 -20.89
N LYS A 433 21.96 -16.30 -19.57
CA LYS A 433 22.84 -15.67 -18.59
C LYS A 433 24.00 -16.58 -18.24
N GLU A 434 25.20 -16.19 -18.66
CA GLU A 434 26.44 -16.88 -18.32
C GLU A 434 26.75 -16.81 -16.82
N LEU A 435 27.40 -17.85 -16.28
CA LEU A 435 27.85 -17.90 -14.89
C LEU A 435 28.96 -16.87 -14.61
N ILE A 436 28.84 -16.18 -13.47
CA ILE A 436 29.90 -15.34 -12.89
C ILE A 436 30.75 -16.21 -11.97
N TYR A 437 32.06 -16.21 -12.17
CA TYR A 437 33.01 -16.97 -11.37
C TYR A 437 33.75 -16.03 -10.41
N LEU A 438 33.63 -16.29 -9.10
CA LEU A 438 34.41 -15.62 -8.06
C LEU A 438 35.66 -16.43 -7.78
N ASP A 439 36.85 -15.86 -7.96
CA ASP A 439 38.09 -16.55 -7.62
C ASP A 439 38.31 -16.54 -6.10
N SER A 440 38.47 -17.73 -5.50
CA SER A 440 38.79 -17.86 -4.06
C SER A 440 40.26 -17.59 -3.77
N THR A 441 41.10 -17.60 -4.81
CA THR A 441 42.53 -17.28 -4.73
C THR A 441 42.76 -15.83 -5.15
N ASP A 442 43.68 -15.12 -4.51
CA ASP A 442 44.00 -13.69 -4.73
C ASP A 442 44.57 -13.37 -6.15
N SER A 443 44.30 -14.21 -7.15
CA SER A 443 44.45 -13.88 -8.57
C SER A 443 43.42 -12.81 -8.92
N ASN A 444 43.84 -11.56 -8.76
CA ASN A 444 43.18 -10.39 -9.34
C ASN A 444 42.98 -10.60 -10.86
N GLU A 445 41.87 -11.19 -11.29
CA GLU A 445 41.22 -10.70 -12.50
C GLU A 445 40.96 -9.23 -12.22
N LYS A 446 41.74 -8.36 -12.88
CA LYS A 446 41.72 -6.91 -12.63
C LYS A 446 40.35 -6.36 -13.02
N ILE A 447 39.40 -6.42 -12.09
CA ILE A 447 38.18 -5.62 -12.16
C ILE A 447 38.65 -4.16 -12.24
N ASP A 448 38.17 -3.43 -13.24
CA ASP A 448 38.53 -2.02 -13.42
C ASP A 448 38.27 -1.26 -12.11
N SER A 449 39.27 -0.49 -11.67
CA SER A 449 39.22 0.33 -10.47
C SER A 449 37.98 1.24 -10.46
N ASN A 450 37.55 1.72 -11.63
CA ASN A 450 36.36 2.55 -11.76
C ASN A 450 35.07 1.74 -11.48
N ILE A 451 34.97 0.52 -12.00
CA ILE A 451 33.80 -0.36 -11.79
C ILE A 451 33.72 -0.78 -10.31
N GLN A 452 34.87 -1.03 -9.68
CA GLN A 452 34.93 -1.37 -8.26
C GLN A 452 34.51 -0.19 -7.37
N GLN A 453 34.87 1.04 -7.73
CA GLN A 453 34.40 2.24 -7.04
C GLN A 453 32.90 2.44 -7.20
N VAL A 454 32.35 2.25 -8.40
CA VAL A 454 30.90 2.29 -8.64
C VAL A 454 30.17 1.24 -7.81
N ALA A 455 30.67 0.00 -7.74
CA ALA A 455 30.11 -1.05 -6.90
C ALA A 455 30.11 -0.68 -5.41
N ASN A 456 31.20 -0.07 -4.91
CA ASN A 456 31.27 0.43 -3.54
C ASN A 456 30.24 1.52 -3.27
N SER A 457 30.09 2.49 -4.18
CA SER A 457 29.10 3.57 -4.07
C SER A 457 27.66 3.05 -4.13
N LEU A 458 27.40 1.99 -4.91
CA LEU A 458 26.09 1.32 -4.94
C LEU A 458 25.78 0.58 -3.64
N ILE A 459 26.74 -0.13 -3.05
CA ILE A 459 26.59 -0.77 -1.74
C ILE A 459 26.36 0.30 -0.67
N LEU A 460 27.10 1.41 -0.69
CA LEU A 460 26.90 2.53 0.23
C LEU A 460 25.53 3.21 0.05
N SER A 461 25.08 3.37 -1.20
CA SER A 461 23.75 3.90 -1.53
C SER A 461 22.66 2.99 -0.99
N PHE A 462 22.77 1.69 -1.25
CA PHE A 462 21.82 0.70 -0.78
C PHE A 462 21.73 0.69 0.75
N THR A 463 22.87 0.69 1.44
CA THR A 463 22.90 0.69 2.92
C THR A 463 22.33 1.97 3.52
N LYS A 464 22.65 3.15 2.98
CA LYS A 464 22.06 4.43 3.42
C LYS A 464 20.55 4.48 3.16
N CYS A 465 20.11 4.03 1.99
CA CYS A 465 18.69 3.94 1.64
C CYS A 465 17.95 2.94 2.53
N LEU A 466 18.55 1.79 2.83
CA LEU A 466 17.96 0.79 3.73
C LEU A 466 17.79 1.34 5.14
N CYS A 467 18.80 2.03 5.68
CA CYS A 467 18.69 2.73 6.98
C CYS A 467 17.57 3.79 6.97
N ALA A 468 17.44 4.55 5.88
CA ALA A 468 16.36 5.53 5.74
C ALA A 468 14.98 4.85 5.67
N VAL A 469 14.84 3.81 4.84
CA VAL A 469 13.60 3.03 4.69
C VAL A 469 13.18 2.40 6.02
N THR A 470 14.12 1.84 6.80
CA THR A 470 13.81 1.31 8.14
C THR A 470 13.39 2.35 9.15
N ASN A 471 13.77 3.61 8.96
CA ASN A 471 13.41 4.72 9.86
C ASN A 471 12.11 5.42 9.42
N LEU A 472 11.71 5.28 8.15
CA LEU A 472 10.62 6.05 7.51
C LEU A 472 9.39 5.19 7.16
N GLU A 473 9.40 3.89 7.48
CA GLU A 473 8.27 2.98 7.22
C GLU A 473 7.90 2.89 5.72
N ALA A 474 8.89 3.10 4.83
CA ALA A 474 8.72 3.04 3.38
C ALA A 474 8.74 1.60 2.85
N THR A 475 8.19 1.36 1.65
CA THR A 475 8.17 0.01 1.07
C THR A 475 9.57 -0.46 0.69
N HIS A 476 10.02 -1.57 1.29
CA HIS A 476 11.29 -2.23 0.95
C HIS A 476 11.38 -2.63 -0.54
N SER A 477 10.26 -2.68 -1.27
CA SER A 477 10.20 -2.92 -2.72
C SER A 477 10.91 -1.87 -3.56
N ARG A 478 11.06 -0.62 -3.09
CA ARG A 478 11.76 0.44 -3.83
C ARG A 478 13.27 0.23 -3.87
N LEU A 479 13.81 -0.56 -2.94
CA LEU A 479 15.23 -0.92 -2.92
C LEU A 479 15.59 -1.94 -4.03
N ASP A 480 14.61 -2.71 -4.50
CA ASP A 480 14.80 -3.62 -5.65
C ASP A 480 15.05 -2.83 -6.95
N GLU A 481 14.46 -1.64 -7.09
CA GLU A 481 14.65 -0.77 -8.28
C GLU A 481 16.13 -0.36 -8.45
N LEU A 482 16.84 -0.13 -7.34
CA LEU A 482 18.28 0.17 -7.34
C LEU A 482 19.13 -1.02 -7.78
N LEU A 483 18.75 -2.23 -7.42
CA LEU A 483 19.49 -3.44 -7.82
C LEU A 483 19.12 -3.89 -9.23
N LEU A 484 17.90 -3.61 -9.70
CA LEU A 484 17.48 -3.81 -11.08
C LEU A 484 18.27 -2.92 -12.06
N LEU A 485 18.76 -1.75 -11.62
CA LEU A 485 19.70 -0.92 -12.41
C LEU A 485 20.99 -1.66 -12.76
N VAL A 486 21.42 -2.60 -11.90
CA VAL A 486 22.66 -3.39 -12.05
C VAL A 486 22.42 -4.65 -12.89
N ALA A 487 21.17 -5.11 -13.00
CA ALA A 487 20.78 -6.32 -13.73
C ALA A 487 21.20 -6.40 -15.23
N PRO A 488 21.31 -5.30 -16.00
CA PRO A 488 21.74 -5.39 -17.41
C PRO A 488 23.27 -5.37 -17.62
N PHE A 489 24.09 -5.25 -16.57
CA PHE A 489 25.54 -5.09 -16.66
C PHE A 489 26.30 -6.22 -15.93
N LYS A 490 26.71 -7.31 -16.63
CA LYS A 490 27.47 -8.43 -16.04
C LYS A 490 28.74 -8.03 -15.30
N MET A 491 29.54 -7.11 -15.86
CA MET A 491 30.79 -6.68 -15.20
C MET A 491 30.54 -5.95 -13.87
N LEU A 492 29.43 -5.21 -13.76
CA LEU A 492 29.05 -4.52 -12.54
C LEU A 492 28.51 -5.51 -11.50
N GLN A 493 27.75 -6.52 -11.94
CA GLN A 493 27.32 -7.63 -11.09
C GLN A 493 28.52 -8.40 -10.54
N HIS A 494 29.52 -8.69 -11.39
CA HIS A 494 30.75 -9.34 -10.96
C HIS A 494 31.46 -8.51 -9.88
N ALA A 495 31.66 -7.21 -10.10
CA ALA A 495 32.27 -6.32 -9.10
C ALA A 495 31.48 -6.28 -7.79
N LEU A 496 30.15 -6.24 -7.86
CA LEU A 496 29.27 -6.24 -6.69
C LEU A 496 29.35 -7.54 -5.89
N TYR A 497 29.29 -8.70 -6.57
CA TYR A 497 29.43 -10.00 -5.92
C TYR A 497 30.83 -10.20 -5.32
N HIS A 498 31.88 -9.81 -6.04
CA HIS A 498 33.25 -9.87 -5.54
C HIS A 498 33.43 -9.00 -4.30
N ARG A 499 32.90 -7.78 -4.31
CA ARG A 499 33.01 -6.89 -3.16
C ARG A 499 32.24 -7.39 -1.93
N LEU A 500 31.03 -7.91 -2.13
CA LEU A 500 30.26 -8.53 -1.04
C LEU A 500 30.94 -9.77 -0.49
N TRP A 501 31.54 -10.58 -1.37
CA TRP A 501 32.36 -11.72 -0.98
C TRP A 501 33.53 -11.29 -0.10
N GLU A 502 34.28 -10.25 -0.47
CA GLU A 502 35.35 -9.71 0.37
C GLU A 502 34.85 -9.22 1.73
N ILE A 503 33.75 -8.45 1.76
CA ILE A 503 33.18 -7.90 2.99
C ILE A 503 32.76 -9.02 3.94
N ILE A 504 32.07 -10.04 3.42
CA ILE A 504 31.48 -11.09 4.26
C ILE A 504 32.53 -12.16 4.60
N ILE A 505 33.28 -12.67 3.63
CA ILE A 505 34.20 -13.81 3.81
C ILE A 505 35.56 -13.36 4.35
N LYS A 506 36.14 -12.27 3.82
CA LYS A 506 37.48 -11.81 4.21
C LYS A 506 37.45 -10.85 5.41
N MET A 507 36.46 -9.96 5.47
CA MET A 507 36.36 -8.92 6.52
C MET A 507 35.33 -9.23 7.62
N GLY A 508 34.60 -10.35 7.54
CA GLY A 508 33.44 -10.66 8.39
C GLY A 508 33.69 -10.47 9.90
N LEU A 509 34.81 -10.99 10.42
CA LEU A 509 35.15 -10.90 11.84
C LEU A 509 35.41 -9.47 12.36
N THR A 510 35.65 -8.52 11.46
CA THR A 510 35.89 -7.10 11.82
C THR A 510 34.63 -6.23 11.73
N LEU A 511 33.53 -6.78 11.22
CA LEU A 511 32.28 -6.04 11.03
C LEU A 511 31.53 -5.84 12.35
N GLN A 512 30.91 -4.68 12.49
CA GLN A 512 29.98 -4.38 13.59
C GLN A 512 28.59 -5.00 13.32
N ASP A 513 27.81 -5.25 14.37
CA ASP A 513 26.47 -5.88 14.28
C ASP A 513 25.54 -5.23 13.23
N HIS A 514 25.54 -3.90 13.16
CA HIS A 514 24.75 -3.16 12.17
C HIS A 514 25.20 -3.44 10.72
N GLN A 515 26.50 -3.58 10.48
CA GLN A 515 27.05 -3.88 9.17
C GLN A 515 26.74 -5.33 8.74
N ILE A 516 26.72 -6.26 9.70
CA ILE A 516 26.30 -7.65 9.49
C ILE A 516 24.81 -7.69 9.08
N TRP A 517 23.97 -6.92 9.77
CA TRP A 517 22.56 -6.79 9.41
C TRP A 517 22.37 -6.23 8.00
N LEU A 518 23.06 -5.15 7.64
CA LEU A 518 23.01 -4.55 6.30
C LEU A 518 23.47 -5.52 5.20
N ALA A 519 24.56 -6.24 5.41
CA ALA A 519 25.06 -7.24 4.47
C ALA A 519 24.08 -8.41 4.29
N SER A 520 23.42 -8.83 5.37
CA SER A 520 22.40 -9.87 5.34
C SER A 520 21.15 -9.41 4.56
N ALA A 521 20.72 -8.16 4.74
CA ALA A 521 19.58 -7.59 4.04
C ALA A 521 19.83 -7.47 2.53
N LEU A 522 20.99 -6.96 2.13
CA LEU A 522 21.38 -6.90 0.72
C LEU A 522 21.42 -8.29 0.06
N SER A 523 21.85 -9.31 0.81
CA SER A 523 21.84 -10.70 0.33
C SER A 523 20.43 -11.24 0.09
N VAL A 524 19.44 -10.83 0.90
CA VAL A 524 18.01 -11.17 0.70
C VAL A 524 17.47 -10.56 -0.60
N HIS A 525 17.78 -9.30 -0.87
CA HIS A 525 17.34 -8.61 -2.09
C HIS A 525 18.02 -9.17 -3.37
N LEU A 526 19.29 -9.57 -3.28
CA LEU A 526 19.94 -10.29 -4.39
C LEU A 526 19.29 -11.65 -4.64
N GLY A 527 18.84 -12.34 -3.58
CA GLY A 527 18.08 -13.58 -3.68
C GLY A 527 16.68 -13.40 -4.29
N SER A 528 15.96 -12.34 -3.95
CA SER A 528 14.63 -12.06 -4.53
C SER A 528 14.69 -11.77 -6.04
N LEU A 529 15.78 -11.14 -6.48
CA LEU A 529 16.04 -10.75 -7.87
C LEU A 529 16.79 -11.82 -8.67
N GLN A 530 16.94 -13.05 -8.19
CA GLN A 530 17.72 -14.13 -8.84
C GLN A 530 17.35 -14.35 -10.32
N GLN A 531 16.08 -14.14 -10.71
CA GLN A 531 15.64 -14.23 -12.11
C GLN A 531 16.20 -13.13 -13.03
N PHE A 532 16.65 -12.00 -12.46
CA PHE A 532 17.14 -10.81 -13.16
C PHE A 532 18.66 -10.65 -13.12
N VAL A 533 19.36 -11.24 -12.16
CA VAL A 533 20.83 -11.27 -12.07
C VAL A 533 21.45 -12.53 -12.72
N HIS A 534 22.75 -12.50 -13.02
CA HIS A 534 23.51 -13.66 -13.48
C HIS A 534 23.81 -14.63 -12.31
N PRO A 535 23.76 -15.95 -12.52
CA PRO A 535 24.10 -16.92 -11.49
C PRO A 535 25.60 -16.84 -11.15
N VAL A 536 25.95 -17.07 -9.89
CA VAL A 536 27.32 -16.96 -9.37
C VAL A 536 27.84 -18.34 -8.98
N ASN A 537 29.14 -18.56 -9.11
CA ASN A 537 29.85 -19.73 -8.58
C ASN A 537 31.28 -19.34 -8.15
N VAL A 538 31.95 -20.17 -7.36
CA VAL A 538 33.30 -19.91 -6.83
C VAL A 538 34.31 -20.87 -7.47
N VAL A 539 35.46 -20.35 -7.90
CA VAL A 539 36.55 -21.14 -8.45
C VAL A 539 37.47 -21.60 -7.32
N GLY A 540 37.68 -22.92 -7.22
CA GLY A 540 38.64 -23.52 -6.29
C GLY A 540 38.01 -23.90 -4.94
N LYS A 541 38.11 -25.21 -4.65
CA LYS A 541 37.61 -25.93 -3.44
C LYS A 541 36.09 -25.95 -3.29
N HIS A 542 35.53 -27.08 -3.72
CA HIS A 542 34.11 -27.43 -3.81
C HIS A 542 33.45 -26.90 -5.09
N ASN A 543 33.53 -27.72 -6.15
CA ASN A 543 32.46 -27.77 -7.15
C ASN A 543 31.21 -28.30 -6.46
N SER A 544 30.58 -27.52 -5.57
CA SER A 544 29.27 -27.87 -5.07
C SER A 544 28.29 -27.57 -6.20
N THR A 545 27.95 -28.61 -6.94
CA THR A 545 26.71 -28.70 -7.71
C THR A 545 25.54 -28.61 -6.73
N THR A 546 25.29 -27.43 -6.19
CA THR A 546 24.04 -27.12 -5.51
C THR A 546 23.11 -26.56 -6.56
N ASP A 547 21.98 -27.23 -6.79
CA ASP A 547 20.90 -26.81 -7.70
C ASP A 547 20.30 -25.42 -7.37
N GLU A 548 20.86 -24.69 -6.40
CA GLU A 548 20.45 -23.36 -5.95
C GLU A 548 21.63 -22.38 -6.15
N ASN A 549 21.75 -21.81 -7.36
CA ASN A 549 22.73 -20.76 -7.73
C ASN A 549 22.41 -19.39 -7.09
N ASN A 550 22.11 -19.37 -5.78
CA ASN A 550 21.84 -18.14 -5.04
C ASN A 550 23.14 -17.65 -4.37
N PHE A 551 23.39 -16.35 -4.41
CA PHE A 551 24.55 -15.74 -3.77
C PHE A 551 24.60 -16.03 -2.25
N ALA A 552 23.44 -16.03 -1.58
CA ALA A 552 23.35 -16.33 -0.15
C ALA A 552 23.69 -17.80 0.18
N SER A 553 23.33 -18.77 -0.66
CA SER A 553 23.69 -20.18 -0.44
C SER A 553 25.19 -20.39 -0.60
N LEU A 554 25.83 -19.70 -1.55
CA LEU A 554 27.28 -19.74 -1.75
C LEU A 554 28.05 -19.19 -0.57
N ILE A 555 27.67 -18.02 -0.04
CA ILE A 555 28.29 -17.45 1.17
C ILE A 555 28.23 -18.45 2.32
N ILE A 556 27.04 -19.01 2.57
CA ILE A 556 26.83 -19.91 3.69
C ILE A 556 27.61 -21.20 3.51
N HIS A 557 27.74 -21.72 2.28
CA HIS A 557 28.51 -22.93 2.00
C HIS A 557 30.02 -22.70 2.19
N CYS A 558 30.55 -21.60 1.64
CA CYS A 558 31.97 -21.33 1.56
C CYS A 558 32.56 -20.61 2.79
N TYR A 559 31.74 -20.05 3.69
CA TYR A 559 32.23 -19.38 4.88
C TYR A 559 33.02 -20.36 5.77
N PRO A 560 34.28 -20.05 6.14
CA PRO A 560 35.10 -20.93 6.97
C PRO A 560 34.50 -21.00 8.39
N CYS A 561 34.24 -22.21 8.89
CA CYS A 561 33.73 -22.44 10.26
C CYS A 561 34.78 -23.09 11.16
N ASN A 562 36.03 -22.65 11.07
CA ASN A 562 37.15 -23.32 11.73
C ASN A 562 37.39 -22.81 13.16
N THR A 563 36.81 -21.65 13.52
CA THR A 563 36.93 -21.05 14.85
C THR A 563 35.56 -20.68 15.42
N ASP A 564 35.46 -20.57 16.76
CA ASP A 564 34.23 -20.19 17.45
C ASP A 564 33.73 -18.80 17.04
N GLU A 565 34.65 -17.86 16.81
CA GLU A 565 34.33 -16.51 16.35
C GLU A 565 33.74 -16.51 14.93
N GLN A 566 34.28 -17.34 14.04
CA GLN A 566 33.76 -17.53 12.69
C GLN A 566 32.37 -18.16 12.70
N LEU A 567 32.16 -19.15 13.56
CA LEU A 567 30.88 -19.80 13.73
C LEU A 567 29.83 -18.83 14.30
N LYS A 568 30.21 -18.03 15.31
CA LYS A 568 29.35 -16.99 15.88
C LYS A 568 28.95 -15.94 14.85
N PHE A 569 29.88 -15.48 14.02
CA PHE A 569 29.58 -14.56 12.92
C PHE A 569 28.59 -15.17 11.93
N LEU A 570 28.81 -16.41 11.49
CA LEU A 570 27.91 -17.10 10.56
C LEU A 570 26.50 -17.23 11.13
N LEU A 571 26.38 -17.55 12.42
CA LEU A 571 25.09 -17.63 13.09
C LEU A 571 24.39 -16.26 13.15
N MET A 572 25.11 -15.20 13.51
CA MET A 572 24.56 -13.83 13.51
C MET A 572 24.11 -13.39 12.12
N PHE A 573 24.90 -13.70 11.09
CA PHE A 573 24.54 -13.43 9.71
C PHE A 573 23.27 -14.19 9.29
N CYS A 574 23.18 -15.48 9.59
CA CYS A 574 22.00 -16.29 9.31
C CYS A 574 20.74 -15.82 10.07
N SER A 575 20.86 -15.46 11.35
CA SER A 575 19.76 -14.90 12.15
C SER A 575 19.26 -13.58 11.56
N ASN A 576 20.18 -12.66 11.24
CA ASN A 576 19.84 -11.36 10.65
C ASN A 576 19.23 -11.52 9.24
N TYR A 577 19.75 -12.43 8.43
CA TYR A 577 19.20 -12.77 7.11
C TYR A 577 17.75 -13.24 7.25
N MET A 578 17.48 -14.20 8.14
CA MET A 578 16.13 -14.70 8.36
C MET A 578 15.20 -13.58 8.85
N GLN A 579 15.61 -12.84 9.88
CA GLN A 579 14.82 -11.73 10.41
C GLN A 579 14.45 -10.71 9.33
N TYR A 580 15.42 -10.32 8.49
CA TYR A 580 15.17 -9.41 7.39
C TYR A 580 14.31 -10.03 6.29
N ALA A 581 14.54 -11.29 5.91
CA ALA A 581 13.72 -11.99 4.92
C ALA A 581 12.24 -12.08 5.33
N PHE A 582 11.96 -12.28 6.63
CA PHE A 582 10.60 -12.22 7.16
C PHE A 582 9.99 -10.82 7.02
N LEU A 583 10.72 -9.76 7.42
CA LEU A 583 10.26 -8.38 7.26
C LEU A 583 10.04 -8.01 5.78
N TYR A 584 10.94 -8.45 4.92
CA TYR A 584 10.86 -8.23 3.48
C TYR A 584 9.60 -8.90 2.89
N TYR A 585 9.36 -10.16 3.28
CA TYR A 585 8.18 -10.92 2.86
C TYR A 585 6.86 -10.29 3.34
N THR A 586 6.76 -9.88 4.62
CA THR A 586 5.54 -9.25 5.15
C THR A 586 5.24 -7.91 4.49
N SER A 587 6.25 -7.14 4.12
CA SER A 587 6.06 -5.89 3.37
C SER A 587 5.52 -6.10 1.95
N PHE A 588 5.78 -7.27 1.34
CA PHE A 588 5.31 -7.64 0.00
C PHE A 588 3.96 -8.36 0.00
N SER A 589 3.65 -9.16 1.02
CA SER A 589 2.44 -9.98 1.10
C SER A 589 1.16 -9.15 1.24
N VAL A 590 1.27 -7.92 1.77
CA VAL A 590 0.18 -6.94 1.80
C VAL A 590 -0.26 -6.50 0.40
N ASN A 591 0.61 -6.63 -0.63
CA ASN A 591 0.32 -6.14 -1.98
C ASN A 591 0.18 -7.25 -3.06
N ARG A 592 0.82 -8.43 -2.95
CA ARG A 592 0.58 -9.60 -3.85
C ARG A 592 0.99 -10.95 -3.21
N PRO A 593 0.11 -11.97 -3.11
CA PRO A 593 0.46 -13.28 -2.58
C PRO A 593 0.89 -14.21 -3.71
N THR A 594 2.15 -14.16 -4.15
CA THR A 594 2.58 -14.98 -5.32
C THR A 594 3.81 -15.85 -5.11
N LYS A 595 4.65 -15.63 -4.09
CA LYS A 595 5.80 -16.50 -3.79
C LYS A 595 5.75 -17.01 -2.36
N LYS A 596 5.93 -18.31 -2.15
CA LYS A 596 6.06 -18.93 -0.81
C LYS A 596 7.32 -18.39 -0.12
N LEU A 597 7.26 -18.19 1.20
CA LEU A 597 8.42 -17.78 2.02
C LEU A 597 9.65 -18.69 1.81
N GLU A 598 9.42 -19.98 1.58
CA GLU A 598 10.44 -20.99 1.24
C GLU A 598 11.31 -20.61 0.03
N ALA A 599 10.83 -19.73 -0.85
CA ALA A 599 11.59 -19.26 -2.01
C ALA A 599 12.62 -18.15 -1.66
N TYR A 600 12.47 -17.48 -0.51
CA TYR A 600 13.37 -16.39 -0.08
C TYR A 600 14.47 -16.84 0.90
N ILE A 601 14.28 -18.02 1.53
CA ILE A 601 15.21 -18.59 2.50
C ILE A 601 15.94 -19.77 1.86
N PRO A 602 17.28 -19.69 1.65
CA PRO A 602 18.05 -20.80 1.11
C PRO A 602 17.97 -22.03 2.03
N LYS A 603 17.80 -23.23 1.48
CA LYS A 603 17.69 -24.46 2.28
C LYS A 603 18.96 -24.74 3.10
N VAL A 604 20.12 -24.39 2.54
CA VAL A 604 21.43 -24.50 3.20
C VAL A 604 21.50 -23.66 4.48
N LEU A 605 20.80 -22.51 4.51
CA LEU A 605 20.71 -21.65 5.69
C LEU A 605 19.99 -22.39 6.83
N ILE A 606 18.84 -22.99 6.53
CA ILE A 606 18.05 -23.76 7.51
C ILE A 606 18.86 -24.96 8.03
N GLN A 607 19.57 -25.66 7.15
CA GLN A 607 20.42 -26.80 7.51
C GLN A 607 21.56 -26.40 8.45
N LYS A 608 22.32 -25.34 8.15
CA LYS A 608 23.39 -24.87 9.04
C LYS A 608 22.85 -24.22 10.33
N TYR A 609 21.70 -23.56 10.28
CA TYR A 609 21.05 -23.00 11.48
C TYR A 609 20.51 -24.09 12.42
N SER A 610 20.16 -25.27 11.91
CA SER A 610 19.74 -26.40 12.74
C SER A 610 20.85 -26.95 13.65
N LEU A 611 22.11 -26.52 13.45
CA LEU A 611 23.26 -26.83 14.32
C LEU A 611 23.37 -25.89 15.54
N VAL A 612 22.63 -24.77 15.57
CA VAL A 612 22.61 -23.81 16.69
C VAL A 612 22.32 -24.45 18.06
N PRO A 613 21.34 -25.38 18.20
CA PRO A 613 21.08 -26.04 19.47
C PRO A 613 22.26 -26.89 19.95
N GLN A 614 23.13 -27.36 19.06
CA GLN A 614 24.31 -28.16 19.43
C GLN A 614 25.45 -27.30 20.00
N LEU A 615 25.44 -25.99 19.72
CA LEU A 615 26.48 -25.03 20.12
C LEU A 615 26.10 -24.23 21.38
N TYR A 616 24.81 -24.15 21.68
CA TYR A 616 24.27 -23.49 22.87
C TYR A 616 23.42 -24.49 23.67
N PRO A 617 24.02 -25.21 24.65
CA PRO A 617 23.33 -26.23 25.45
C PRO A 617 22.13 -25.68 26.25
N ASP A 618 22.13 -24.38 26.54
CA ASP A 618 21.02 -23.69 27.21
C ASP A 618 19.74 -23.71 26.35
N LEU A 619 19.86 -23.72 25.02
CA LEU A 619 18.72 -23.86 24.10
C LEU A 619 18.20 -25.31 24.00
N GLN A 620 18.98 -26.31 24.42
CA GLN A 620 18.52 -27.70 24.53
C GLN A 620 17.83 -28.00 25.87
N SER A 621 18.14 -27.23 26.92
CA SER A 621 17.72 -27.50 28.31
C SER A 621 16.72 -26.49 28.90
N CYS A 622 16.46 -25.35 28.24
CA CYS A 622 15.46 -24.39 28.69
C CYS A 622 14.01 -24.85 28.39
N ASN A 623 13.44 -25.61 29.32
CA ASN A 623 11.98 -25.69 29.53
C ASN A 623 11.41 -24.43 30.23
N CYS A 624 12.11 -23.29 30.17
CA CYS A 624 11.67 -22.02 30.78
C CYS A 624 11.72 -20.86 29.77
N PRO A 625 10.58 -20.25 29.40
CA PRO A 625 10.47 -19.20 28.40
C PRO A 625 10.72 -17.79 28.98
N SER A 626 11.74 -17.60 29.81
CA SER A 626 11.94 -16.34 30.56
C SER A 626 13.12 -15.47 30.08
N LEU A 627 13.86 -15.87 29.03
CA LEU A 627 15.09 -15.18 28.59
C LEU A 627 15.05 -14.56 27.20
N ILE A 628 13.88 -14.47 26.57
CA ILE A 628 13.66 -13.57 25.42
C ILE A 628 13.01 -12.29 25.98
N ARG A 629 13.85 -11.37 26.47
CA ARG A 629 13.44 -10.07 26.99
C ARG A 629 14.09 -8.95 26.20
#